data_AF-A0A0H5R851-F1
#
_entry.id   AF-A0A0H5R851-F1
#
_cell.length_a   1.000
_cell.length_b   1.000
_cell.length_c   1.000
_cell.angle_alpha   90.00
_cell.angle_beta   90.00
_cell.angle_gamma   90.00
#
_symmetry.space_group_name_H-M   'P 1'
#
loop_
_entity.id
_entity.type
_entity.pdbx_description
1 polymer ?
#
loop_
_entity_poly.entity_id
_entity_poly.type
_entity_poly.pdbx_seq_one_letter_code
_entity_poly.pdbx_strand_id
1 'polypeptide(L)'
;ASNSKEFSFIEYSVFTMVKRITPSVGLNIGGTPVTILGKNFYDSEQLSCKFDSVVVSAEFVSQESVICISPTRSNGQAYVSLTFDGQQFTSGAHAVFVYIKRPVIDAINPSFAPIYSHTLITVTGTDFIDSAIATCIFGIDKVPAVYKSPTTLLCVTPIRSSPVVDSVSVSMNGLLSESSLLAIQFNFTDMIRISAAVPSEGPITVLSQSSTWVVCRTTPAESGQATVFVGSSATMMASSSLF
;
A
#
# COMPACT_ATOMS: atom_id res chain seq x y z
N ALA A 1 64.49 10.76 -40.88
CA ALA A 1 63.27 9.94 -40.80
C ALA A 1 62.40 10.52 -39.70
N SER A 2 61.26 11.10 -40.07
CA SER A 2 60.27 11.64 -39.13
C SER A 2 59.55 10.46 -38.48
N ASN A 3 59.71 10.28 -37.16
CA ASN A 3 58.95 9.30 -36.40
C ASN A 3 57.60 9.92 -36.01
N SER A 4 56.62 9.86 -36.90
CA SER A 4 55.23 10.10 -36.52
C SER A 4 54.71 8.90 -35.74
N LYS A 5 54.53 9.07 -34.43
CA LYS A 5 53.76 8.12 -33.62
C LYS A 5 52.28 8.37 -33.88
N GLU A 6 51.61 7.35 -34.40
CA GLU A 6 50.17 7.32 -34.55
C GLU A 6 49.53 7.16 -33.16
N PHE A 7 48.70 8.11 -32.77
CA PHE A 7 47.94 8.06 -31.52
C PHE A 7 46.57 7.45 -31.83
N SER A 8 46.31 6.24 -31.33
CA SER A 8 44.98 5.65 -31.34
C SER A 8 44.20 6.14 -30.12
N PHE A 9 43.12 6.87 -30.36
CA PHE A 9 42.15 7.22 -29.33
C PHE A 9 41.19 6.04 -29.16
N ILE A 10 41.15 5.47 -27.96
CA ILE A 10 40.10 4.53 -27.59
C ILE A 10 38.89 5.39 -27.19
N GLU A 11 37.92 5.52 -28.09
CA GLU A 11 36.61 6.05 -27.74
C GLU A 11 35.92 5.04 -26.81
N TYR A 12 35.89 5.34 -25.52
CA TYR A 12 35.01 4.65 -24.60
C TYR A 12 33.58 5.08 -24.94
N SER A 13 32.82 4.22 -25.62
CA SER A 13 31.41 4.47 -25.91
C SER A 13 30.61 4.42 -24.62
N VAL A 14 30.26 5.60 -24.12
CA VAL A 14 29.43 5.78 -22.93
C VAL A 14 27.97 5.65 -23.37
N PHE A 15 27.42 4.43 -23.30
CA PHE A 15 26.02 4.22 -23.64
C PHE A 15 25.10 4.68 -22.51
N THR A 16 24.02 5.37 -22.89
CA THR A 16 22.92 5.69 -21.99
C THR A 16 22.11 4.44 -21.68
N MET A 17 21.88 4.18 -20.40
CA MET A 17 21.21 2.96 -19.94
C MET A 17 20.09 3.28 -18.95
N VAL A 18 18.88 2.82 -19.25
CA VAL A 18 17.78 2.76 -18.29
C VAL A 18 17.94 1.51 -17.42
N LYS A 19 17.85 1.67 -16.09
CA LYS A 19 17.97 0.56 -15.13
C LYS A 19 16.63 0.17 -14.54
N ARG A 20 15.89 1.15 -14.01
CA ARG A 20 14.59 0.94 -13.36
C ARG A 20 13.75 2.19 -13.40
N ILE A 21 12.46 2.05 -13.11
CA ILE A 21 11.53 3.17 -12.94
C ILE A 21 10.85 3.10 -11.58
N THR A 22 10.44 4.25 -11.07
CA THR A 22 9.65 4.34 -9.84
C THR A 22 8.66 5.51 -9.92
N PRO A 23 7.37 5.29 -9.59
CA PRO A 23 6.74 3.98 -9.43
C PRO A 23 6.69 3.22 -10.77
N SER A 24 6.60 1.90 -10.71
CA SER A 24 6.41 1.03 -11.89
C SER A 24 4.93 0.77 -12.22
N VAL A 25 4.02 1.44 -11.52
CA VAL A 25 2.57 1.30 -11.64
C VAL A 25 1.93 2.68 -11.64
N GLY A 26 0.88 2.86 -12.44
CA GLY A 26 0.01 4.03 -12.34
C GLY A 26 -1.30 3.85 -13.10
N LEU A 27 -2.18 4.85 -13.00
CA LEU A 27 -3.50 4.74 -13.61
C LEU A 27 -3.44 4.82 -15.12
N ASN A 28 -4.37 4.10 -15.75
CA ASN A 28 -4.67 4.13 -17.18
C ASN A 28 -5.10 5.53 -17.68
N ILE A 29 -5.59 6.41 -16.81
CA ILE A 29 -5.88 7.82 -17.15
C ILE A 29 -4.62 8.67 -17.34
N GLY A 30 -3.43 8.17 -16.97
CA GLY A 30 -2.17 8.92 -17.01
C GLY A 30 -1.99 9.86 -15.82
N GLY A 31 -0.99 10.73 -15.89
CA GLY A 31 -0.69 11.75 -14.88
C GLY A 31 0.24 11.29 -13.75
N THR A 32 0.74 10.05 -13.80
CA THR A 32 1.67 9.54 -12.79
C THR A 32 3.08 10.09 -13.07
N PRO A 33 3.73 10.80 -12.12
CA PRO A 33 5.13 11.17 -12.26
C PRO A 33 6.01 9.94 -12.09
N VAL A 34 6.71 9.56 -13.17
CA VAL A 34 7.60 8.39 -13.25
C VAL A 34 9.03 8.87 -13.26
N THR A 35 9.80 8.51 -12.24
CA THR A 35 11.24 8.71 -12.20
C THR A 35 11.93 7.54 -12.88
N ILE A 36 12.68 7.82 -13.94
CA ILE A 36 13.53 6.87 -14.66
C ILE A 36 14.94 6.99 -14.11
N LEU A 37 15.48 5.87 -13.62
CA LEU A 37 16.80 5.78 -13.03
C LEU A 37 17.74 5.00 -13.95
N GLY A 38 18.95 5.51 -14.14
CA GLY A 38 19.88 4.96 -15.11
C GLY A 38 21.32 5.43 -14.94
N LYS A 39 22.02 5.57 -16.06
CA LYS A 39 23.39 6.09 -16.16
C LYS A 39 23.56 6.86 -17.46
N ASN A 40 24.43 7.87 -17.41
CA ASN A 40 24.85 8.67 -18.56
C ASN A 40 23.68 9.36 -19.27
N PHE A 41 22.74 9.87 -18.46
CA PHE A 41 21.74 10.81 -18.95
C PHE A 41 22.39 12.19 -19.13
N TYR A 42 21.89 12.98 -20.06
CA TYR A 42 22.35 14.33 -20.29
C TYR A 42 21.16 15.23 -20.62
N ASP A 43 21.33 16.53 -20.37
CA ASP A 43 20.29 17.50 -20.66
C ASP A 43 20.18 17.73 -22.17
N SER A 44 18.95 17.76 -22.69
CA SER A 44 18.65 17.97 -24.11
C SER A 44 17.24 18.53 -24.25
N GLU A 45 17.08 19.50 -25.15
CA GLU A 45 15.77 20.05 -25.51
C GLU A 45 14.81 19.01 -26.13
N GLN A 46 15.37 17.92 -26.67
CA GLN A 46 14.60 16.83 -27.28
C GLN A 46 14.42 15.63 -26.34
N LEU A 47 14.81 15.77 -25.06
CA LEU A 47 14.66 14.72 -24.07
C LEU A 47 13.20 14.32 -23.89
N SER A 48 12.89 13.06 -24.18
CA SER A 48 11.52 12.53 -24.12
C SER A 48 11.49 11.08 -23.64
N CYS A 49 10.42 10.72 -22.93
CA CYS A 49 10.09 9.33 -22.61
C CYS A 49 9.11 8.76 -23.62
N LYS A 50 9.25 7.47 -23.91
CA LYS A 50 8.31 6.72 -24.73
C LYS A 50 7.76 5.53 -23.94
N PHE A 51 6.44 5.53 -23.78
CA PHE A 51 5.64 4.46 -23.20
C PHE A 51 5.00 3.67 -24.36
N ASP A 52 5.68 2.60 -24.80
CA ASP A 52 5.40 1.89 -26.05
C ASP A 52 5.29 2.82 -27.27
N SER A 53 4.08 3.18 -27.70
CA SER A 53 3.83 4.01 -28.88
C SER A 53 3.69 5.50 -28.57
N VAL A 54 3.55 5.88 -27.29
CA VAL A 54 3.25 7.27 -26.90
C VAL A 54 4.51 7.94 -26.35
N VAL A 55 4.86 9.09 -26.94
CA VAL A 55 6.02 9.90 -26.54
C VAL A 55 5.54 11.12 -25.74
N VAL A 56 6.22 11.40 -24.64
CA VAL A 56 5.97 12.54 -23.75
C VAL A 56 7.28 13.26 -23.45
N SER A 57 7.22 14.58 -23.26
CA SER A 57 8.38 15.37 -22.80
C SER A 57 8.89 14.85 -21.46
N ALA A 58 10.20 14.87 -21.27
CA ALA A 58 10.81 14.57 -19.98
C ALA A 58 11.45 15.82 -19.36
N GLU A 59 11.62 15.75 -18.05
CA GLU A 59 12.42 16.69 -17.28
C GLU A 59 13.76 16.03 -16.91
N PHE A 60 14.86 16.66 -17.33
CA PHE A 60 16.19 16.26 -16.91
C PHE A 60 16.41 16.64 -15.45
N VAL A 61 16.81 15.67 -14.61
CA VAL A 61 17.11 15.91 -13.19
C VAL A 61 18.60 15.76 -12.92
N SER A 62 19.21 14.68 -13.41
CA SER A 62 20.64 14.42 -13.26
C SER A 62 21.12 13.38 -14.28
N GLN A 63 22.43 13.13 -14.31
CA GLN A 63 23.01 12.09 -15.16
C GLN A 63 22.54 10.66 -14.82
N GLU A 64 21.78 10.48 -13.74
CA GLU A 64 21.22 9.21 -13.31
C GLU A 64 19.70 9.22 -13.18
N SER A 65 19.03 10.36 -13.37
CA SER A 65 17.59 10.52 -13.14
C SER A 65 16.91 11.44 -14.17
N VAL A 66 15.77 10.99 -14.69
CA VAL A 66 14.86 11.74 -15.56
C VAL A 66 13.43 11.55 -15.05
N ILE A 67 12.58 12.57 -15.14
CA ILE A 67 11.16 12.49 -14.73
C ILE A 67 10.27 12.64 -15.96
N CYS A 68 9.24 11.80 -16.04
CA CYS A 68 8.20 11.86 -17.07
C CYS A 68 6.82 11.72 -16.47
N ILE A 69 5.82 12.35 -17.10
CA ILE A 69 4.42 12.15 -16.73
C ILE A 69 3.82 11.06 -17.61
N SER A 70 3.27 10.01 -17.02
CA SER A 70 2.67 8.92 -17.78
C SER A 70 1.49 9.42 -18.64
N PRO A 71 1.42 9.09 -19.94
CA PRO A 71 0.29 9.42 -20.77
C PRO A 71 -0.94 8.54 -20.46
N THR A 72 -2.11 8.94 -20.93
CA THR A 72 -3.30 8.09 -20.92
C THR A 72 -3.11 6.87 -21.83
N ARG A 73 -3.48 5.68 -21.35
CA ARG A 73 -3.36 4.44 -22.11
C ARG A 73 -4.30 3.35 -21.61
N SER A 74 -4.54 2.31 -22.41
CA SER A 74 -5.22 1.11 -21.96
C SER A 74 -4.42 0.37 -20.88
N ASN A 75 -5.13 -0.39 -20.04
CA ASN A 75 -4.52 -1.23 -19.02
C ASN A 75 -3.50 -2.20 -19.61
N GLY A 76 -2.49 -2.54 -18.82
CA GLY A 76 -1.44 -3.48 -19.18
C GLY A 76 -0.04 -2.88 -19.15
N GLN A 77 0.93 -3.70 -19.50
CA GLN A 77 2.36 -3.37 -19.43
C GLN A 77 2.79 -2.44 -20.56
N ALA A 78 3.68 -1.51 -20.22
CA ALA A 78 4.30 -0.55 -21.11
C ALA A 78 5.81 -0.68 -21.05
N TYR A 79 6.48 -0.78 -22.19
CA TYR A 79 7.92 -0.62 -22.21
C TYR A 79 8.25 0.87 -22.24
N VAL A 80 9.06 1.28 -21.27
CA VAL A 80 9.53 2.66 -21.12
C VAL A 80 10.94 2.77 -21.66
N SER A 81 11.15 3.72 -22.56
CA SER A 81 12.45 4.06 -23.14
C SER A 81 12.66 5.57 -23.17
N LEU A 82 13.91 6.01 -23.27
CA LEU A 82 14.29 7.42 -23.35
C LEU A 82 14.86 7.74 -24.73
N THR A 83 14.65 8.96 -25.20
CA THR A 83 15.40 9.56 -26.31
C THR A 83 15.94 10.91 -25.86
N PHE A 84 17.08 11.29 -26.41
CA PHE A 84 17.73 12.59 -26.16
C PHE A 84 17.85 13.41 -27.46
N ASP A 85 17.50 12.84 -28.61
CA ASP A 85 17.66 13.41 -29.96
C ASP A 85 16.37 13.32 -30.79
N GLY A 86 15.25 12.91 -30.17
CA GLY A 86 13.95 12.72 -30.80
C GLY A 86 13.87 11.57 -31.80
N GLN A 87 14.95 10.82 -32.04
CA GLN A 87 15.03 9.82 -33.11
C GLN A 87 15.39 8.44 -32.56
N GLN A 88 16.47 8.36 -31.77
CA GLN A 88 16.97 7.12 -31.21
C GLN A 88 16.51 6.95 -29.78
N PHE A 89 15.83 5.84 -29.54
CA PHE A 89 15.42 5.44 -28.19
C PHE A 89 16.43 4.44 -27.62
N THR A 90 16.66 4.52 -26.32
CA THR A 90 17.49 3.57 -25.58
C THR A 90 17.03 2.14 -25.83
N SER A 91 17.92 1.31 -26.39
CA SER A 91 17.74 -0.14 -26.57
C SER A 91 18.39 -0.91 -25.42
N GLY A 92 17.68 -1.80 -24.73
CA GLY A 92 18.22 -2.54 -23.58
C GLY A 92 17.14 -3.17 -22.69
N ALA A 93 17.48 -3.53 -21.44
CA ALA A 93 16.49 -4.01 -20.46
C ALA A 93 15.41 -2.94 -20.26
N HIS A 94 14.25 -3.15 -20.87
CA HIS A 94 13.17 -2.17 -20.88
C HIS A 94 12.59 -2.06 -19.48
N ALA A 95 12.54 -0.84 -18.95
CA ALA A 95 11.76 -0.61 -17.75
C ALA A 95 10.27 -0.80 -18.08
N VAL A 96 9.55 -1.54 -17.23
CA VAL A 96 8.14 -1.85 -17.46
C VAL A 96 7.28 -1.01 -16.53
N PHE A 97 6.36 -0.25 -17.10
CA PHE A 97 5.32 0.48 -16.38
C PHE A 97 3.97 -0.19 -16.57
N VAL A 98 3.24 -0.46 -15.50
CA VAL A 98 1.95 -1.16 -15.54
C VAL A 98 0.82 -0.15 -15.37
N TYR A 99 -0.02 -0.05 -16.40
CA TYR A 99 -1.25 0.73 -16.36
C TYR A 99 -2.37 -0.09 -15.73
N ILE A 100 -2.98 0.43 -14.67
CA ILE A 100 -4.09 -0.19 -13.96
C ILE A 100 -5.33 0.71 -13.95
N LYS A 101 -6.50 0.12 -13.67
CA LYS A 101 -7.67 0.90 -13.29
C LYS A 101 -7.49 1.48 -11.89
N ARG A 102 -8.28 2.49 -11.57
CA ARG A 102 -8.36 2.99 -10.20
C ARG A 102 -8.91 1.90 -9.27
N PRO A 103 -8.19 1.53 -8.20
CA PRO A 103 -8.69 0.58 -7.22
C PRO A 103 -9.89 1.16 -6.46
N VAL A 104 -10.90 0.34 -6.21
CA VAL A 104 -12.10 0.71 -5.48
C VAL A 104 -12.14 -0.05 -4.17
N ILE A 105 -12.51 0.62 -3.08
CA ILE A 105 -12.74 -0.01 -1.78
C ILE A 105 -14.25 -0.14 -1.57
N ASP A 106 -14.68 -1.35 -1.21
CA ASP A 106 -16.08 -1.64 -0.91
C ASP A 106 -16.33 -1.69 0.60
N ALA A 107 -15.40 -2.28 1.37
CA ALA A 107 -15.54 -2.38 2.82
C ALA A 107 -14.20 -2.57 3.54
N ILE A 108 -14.20 -2.28 4.84
CA ILE A 108 -13.07 -2.48 5.76
C ILE A 108 -13.58 -3.22 7.00
N ASN A 109 -12.88 -4.29 7.38
CA ASN A 109 -13.22 -5.09 8.56
C ASN A 109 -11.99 -5.39 9.43
N PRO A 110 -12.01 -5.08 10.74
CA PRO A 110 -13.02 -4.27 11.43
C PRO A 110 -13.08 -2.84 10.89
N SER A 111 -14.19 -2.12 11.09
CA SER A 111 -14.35 -0.71 10.67
C SER A 111 -13.88 0.30 11.73
N PHE A 112 -13.37 -0.19 12.86
CA PHE A 112 -12.87 0.63 13.96
C PHE A 112 -11.69 -0.04 14.67
N ALA A 113 -10.90 0.76 15.37
CA ALA A 113 -9.81 0.28 16.24
C ALA A 113 -9.63 1.18 17.46
N PRO A 114 -9.12 0.64 18.58
CA PRO A 114 -8.71 1.48 19.70
C PRO A 114 -7.53 2.41 19.34
N ILE A 115 -7.51 3.61 19.92
CA ILE A 115 -6.32 4.47 19.95
C ILE A 115 -5.13 3.74 20.59
N TYR A 116 -3.91 4.16 20.29
CA TYR A 116 -2.66 3.47 20.70
C TYR A 116 -2.62 1.96 20.41
N SER A 117 -3.27 1.51 19.33
CA SER A 117 -3.24 0.12 18.89
C SER A 117 -2.82 -0.01 17.42
N HIS A 118 -2.22 -1.16 17.11
CA HIS A 118 -1.99 -1.63 15.74
C HIS A 118 -2.99 -2.74 15.46
N THR A 119 -4.07 -2.42 14.76
CA THR A 119 -5.12 -3.38 14.44
C THR A 119 -4.91 -3.87 13.01
N LEU A 120 -4.85 -5.19 12.82
CA LEU A 120 -4.89 -5.79 11.49
C LEU A 120 -6.30 -5.67 10.92
N ILE A 121 -6.42 -5.03 9.77
CA ILE A 121 -7.67 -4.85 9.04
C ILE A 121 -7.62 -5.58 7.70
N THR A 122 -8.79 -6.04 7.26
CA THR A 122 -9.02 -6.56 5.92
C THR A 122 -9.75 -5.49 5.12
N VAL A 123 -9.17 -5.12 3.99
CA VAL A 123 -9.77 -4.18 3.02
C VAL A 123 -10.26 -4.98 1.83
N THR A 124 -11.55 -4.93 1.57
CA THR A 124 -12.18 -5.60 0.42
C THR A 124 -12.57 -4.59 -0.65
N GLY A 125 -12.45 -4.97 -1.91
CA GLY A 125 -12.70 -4.06 -3.03
C GLY A 125 -12.48 -4.72 -4.38
N THR A 126 -12.10 -3.92 -5.38
CA THR A 126 -11.81 -4.40 -6.75
C THR A 126 -10.55 -3.76 -7.33
N ASP A 127 -10.01 -4.41 -8.37
CA ASP A 127 -8.86 -3.94 -9.16
C ASP A 127 -7.58 -3.74 -8.33
N PHE A 128 -7.43 -4.50 -7.24
CA PHE A 128 -6.17 -4.56 -6.51
C PHE A 128 -5.16 -5.38 -7.29
N ILE A 129 -3.89 -4.99 -7.22
CA ILE A 129 -2.80 -5.70 -7.88
C ILE A 129 -1.68 -5.99 -6.88
N ASP A 130 -0.90 -7.02 -7.18
CA ASP A 130 0.29 -7.34 -6.41
C ASP A 130 1.37 -6.30 -6.67
N SER A 131 1.53 -5.37 -5.72
CA SER A 131 2.51 -4.30 -5.77
C SER A 131 3.23 -4.21 -4.43
N ALA A 132 4.57 -4.29 -4.47
CA ALA A 132 5.41 -4.20 -3.29
C ALA A 132 5.33 -2.83 -2.58
N ILE A 133 4.82 -1.81 -3.28
CA ILE A 133 4.64 -0.46 -2.76
C ILE A 133 3.16 -0.11 -2.58
N ALA A 134 2.27 -1.12 -2.56
CA ALA A 134 0.87 -0.90 -2.21
C ALA A 134 0.75 -0.37 -0.78
N THR A 135 -0.13 0.62 -0.59
CA THR A 135 -0.33 1.29 0.71
C THR A 135 -1.79 1.53 0.99
N CYS A 136 -2.22 1.24 2.23
CA CYS A 136 -3.44 1.83 2.78
C CYS A 136 -3.11 3.22 3.32
N ILE A 137 -4.01 4.17 3.12
CA ILE A 137 -3.82 5.56 3.51
C ILE A 137 -4.96 5.92 4.45
N PHE A 138 -4.64 6.31 5.68
CA PHE A 138 -5.56 6.73 6.73
C PHE A 138 -5.42 8.24 6.94
N GLY A 139 -6.36 9.01 6.39
CA GLY A 139 -6.22 10.47 6.29
C GLY A 139 -5.00 10.82 5.43
N ILE A 140 -3.89 11.18 6.08
CA ILE A 140 -2.60 11.49 5.44
C ILE A 140 -1.52 10.43 5.69
N ASP A 141 -1.75 9.51 6.63
CA ASP A 141 -0.76 8.54 7.06
C ASP A 141 -0.79 7.29 6.18
N LYS A 142 0.39 6.84 5.75
CA LYS A 142 0.54 5.66 4.90
C LYS A 142 0.99 4.46 5.72
N VAL A 143 0.36 3.33 5.49
CA VAL A 143 0.79 2.03 6.01
C VAL A 143 0.94 1.03 4.87
N PRO A 144 1.92 0.11 4.93
CA PRO A 144 2.07 -0.92 3.90
C PRO A 144 0.80 -1.78 3.79
N ALA A 145 0.41 -2.09 2.56
CA ALA A 145 -0.65 -3.04 2.26
C ALA A 145 -0.05 -4.38 1.81
N VAL A 146 -0.58 -5.47 2.34
CA VAL A 146 -0.23 -6.83 1.93
C VAL A 146 -1.30 -7.33 0.98
N TYR A 147 -0.91 -7.57 -0.27
CA TYR A 147 -1.79 -8.13 -1.29
C TYR A 147 -2.15 -9.58 -0.96
N LYS A 148 -3.44 -9.92 -1.10
CA LYS A 148 -3.95 -11.30 -0.99
C LYS A 148 -4.64 -11.77 -2.25
N SER A 149 -5.45 -10.91 -2.85
CA SER A 149 -6.17 -11.19 -4.10
C SER A 149 -6.55 -9.87 -4.78
N PRO A 150 -7.07 -9.91 -6.01
CA PRO A 150 -7.55 -8.71 -6.70
C PRO A 150 -8.70 -7.97 -5.97
N THR A 151 -9.24 -8.57 -4.90
CA THR A 151 -10.35 -8.03 -4.11
C THR A 151 -10.04 -7.92 -2.63
N THR A 152 -8.82 -8.22 -2.19
CA THR A 152 -8.48 -8.26 -0.76
C THR A 152 -7.04 -7.80 -0.49
N LEU A 153 -6.91 -6.81 0.40
CA LEU A 153 -5.66 -6.38 1.00
C LEU A 153 -5.72 -6.54 2.52
N LEU A 154 -4.57 -6.73 3.15
CA LEU A 154 -4.41 -6.62 4.60
C LEU A 154 -3.57 -5.40 4.94
N CYS A 155 -4.00 -4.62 5.91
CA CYS A 155 -3.29 -3.43 6.37
C CYS A 155 -3.26 -3.39 7.89
N VAL A 156 -2.24 -2.76 8.47
CA VAL A 156 -2.18 -2.53 9.92
C VAL A 156 -2.42 -1.04 10.17
N THR A 157 -3.39 -0.71 11.03
CA THR A 157 -3.74 0.69 11.31
C THR A 157 -2.56 1.49 11.88
N PRO A 158 -2.46 2.79 11.57
CA PRO A 158 -1.55 3.67 12.29
C PRO A 158 -2.00 3.88 13.74
N ILE A 159 -1.11 4.39 14.58
CA ILE A 159 -1.44 4.79 15.94
C ILE A 159 -2.08 6.18 15.91
N ARG A 160 -3.25 6.31 16.56
CA ARG A 160 -3.87 7.59 16.91
C ARG A 160 -3.74 7.83 18.42
N SER A 161 -3.52 9.09 18.81
CA SER A 161 -3.40 9.54 20.20
C SER A 161 -4.69 10.10 20.79
N SER A 162 -5.71 10.29 19.95
CA SER A 162 -7.05 10.72 20.33
C SER A 162 -8.07 10.11 19.38
N PRO A 163 -9.34 9.95 19.80
CA PRO A 163 -10.39 9.46 18.93
C PRO A 163 -10.53 10.31 17.67
N VAL A 164 -10.60 9.66 16.51
CA VAL A 164 -10.66 10.34 15.20
C VAL A 164 -11.29 9.42 14.17
N VAL A 165 -11.99 10.00 13.20
CA VAL A 165 -12.50 9.27 12.04
C VAL A 165 -11.61 9.60 10.84
N ASP A 166 -10.87 8.59 10.37
CA ASP A 166 -10.01 8.73 9.20
C ASP A 166 -10.77 8.33 7.93
N SER A 167 -10.55 9.08 6.86
CA SER A 167 -10.88 8.63 5.51
C SER A 167 -9.82 7.63 5.04
N VAL A 168 -10.23 6.43 4.66
CA VAL A 168 -9.34 5.37 4.19
C VAL A 168 -9.40 5.25 2.68
N SER A 169 -8.23 5.23 2.07
CA SER A 169 -8.04 4.96 0.64
C SER A 169 -6.89 3.97 0.43
N VAL A 170 -6.76 3.43 -0.78
CA VAL A 170 -5.67 2.52 -1.16
C VAL A 170 -4.94 3.07 -2.38
N SER A 171 -3.64 2.84 -2.42
CA SER A 171 -2.78 3.21 -3.54
C SER A 171 -1.91 2.03 -3.91
N MET A 172 -1.84 1.69 -5.21
CA MET A 172 -1.02 0.58 -5.72
C MET A 172 0.37 1.03 -6.17
N ASN A 173 0.63 2.34 -6.19
CA ASN A 173 1.90 2.94 -6.57
C ASN A 173 2.54 3.76 -5.44
N GLY A 174 1.98 3.71 -4.23
CA GLY A 174 2.46 4.42 -3.05
C GLY A 174 2.27 5.94 -3.10
N LEU A 175 1.62 6.49 -4.13
CA LEU A 175 1.36 7.93 -4.26
C LEU A 175 0.04 8.32 -3.59
N LEU A 176 -0.03 9.58 -3.09
CA LEU A 176 -1.21 10.14 -2.43
C LEU A 176 -2.29 10.60 -3.42
N SER A 177 -1.90 10.97 -4.65
CA SER A 177 -2.77 11.56 -5.68
C SER A 177 -3.76 10.57 -6.32
N GLU A 178 -3.82 9.35 -5.81
CA GLU A 178 -4.70 8.26 -6.25
C GLU A 178 -5.99 8.18 -5.43
N SER A 179 -6.20 9.09 -4.46
CA SER A 179 -7.34 9.04 -3.53
C SER A 179 -8.67 8.94 -4.29
N SER A 180 -9.28 7.76 -4.22
CA SER A 180 -10.61 7.51 -4.75
C SER A 180 -11.61 8.51 -4.18
N LEU A 181 -12.53 8.99 -5.01
CA LEU A 181 -13.69 9.82 -4.62
C LEU A 181 -14.65 9.10 -3.64
N LEU A 182 -14.29 7.89 -3.19
CA LEU A 182 -15.06 6.94 -2.39
C LEU A 182 -14.20 6.45 -1.23
N ALA A 183 -13.67 7.37 -0.43
CA ALA A 183 -12.95 6.99 0.79
C ALA A 183 -13.94 6.43 1.82
N ILE A 184 -13.60 5.30 2.45
CA ILE A 184 -14.40 4.70 3.52
C ILE A 184 -13.93 5.26 4.85
N GLN A 185 -14.86 5.52 5.77
CA GLN A 185 -14.51 6.00 7.10
C GLN A 185 -14.06 4.86 8.01
N PHE A 186 -13.00 5.10 8.78
CA PHE A 186 -12.49 4.19 9.79
C PHE A 186 -12.43 4.91 11.14
N ASN A 187 -13.01 4.32 12.18
CA ASN A 187 -13.18 4.99 13.46
C ASN A 187 -12.12 4.56 14.48
N PHE A 188 -11.29 5.51 14.93
CA PHE A 188 -10.43 5.29 16.09
C PHE A 188 -11.15 5.71 17.37
N THR A 189 -11.36 4.76 18.26
CA THR A 189 -12.11 4.97 19.51
C THR A 189 -11.21 4.84 20.73
N ASP A 190 -11.68 5.28 21.89
CA ASP A 190 -10.97 4.99 23.14
C ASP A 190 -10.84 3.49 23.38
N MET A 191 -9.79 3.10 24.10
CA MET A 191 -9.64 1.72 24.58
C MET A 191 -10.76 1.39 25.56
N ILE A 192 -11.29 0.17 25.47
CA ILE A 192 -12.19 -0.36 26.48
C ILE A 192 -11.44 -0.46 27.80
N ARG A 193 -11.92 0.26 28.82
CA ARG A 193 -11.44 0.14 30.20
C ARG A 193 -12.44 -0.68 31.00
N ILE A 194 -11.96 -1.75 31.64
CA ILE A 194 -12.76 -2.46 32.65
C ILE A 194 -12.75 -1.58 33.91
N SER A 195 -13.90 -1.01 34.26
CA SER A 195 -14.05 -0.16 35.44
C SER A 195 -14.26 -0.96 36.73
N ALA A 196 -14.99 -2.07 36.65
CA ALA A 196 -15.24 -2.99 37.75
C ALA A 196 -15.69 -4.36 37.22
N ALA A 197 -15.49 -5.42 38.01
CA ALA A 197 -16.15 -6.70 37.86
C ALA A 197 -17.15 -6.88 39.00
N VAL A 198 -18.41 -7.18 38.67
CA VAL A 198 -19.47 -7.40 39.67
C VAL A 198 -20.07 -8.80 39.46
N PRO A 199 -20.07 -9.67 40.49
CA PRO A 199 -19.49 -9.45 41.83
C PRO A 199 -17.95 -9.42 41.80
N SER A 200 -17.34 -8.66 42.70
CA SER A 200 -15.87 -8.59 42.86
C SER A 200 -15.29 -9.83 43.55
N GLU A 201 -16.16 -10.70 44.07
CA GLU A 201 -15.81 -11.92 44.78
C GLU A 201 -16.66 -13.09 44.26
N GLY A 202 -16.05 -14.28 44.19
CA GLY A 202 -16.72 -15.54 43.85
C GLY A 202 -16.68 -16.53 45.01
N PRO A 203 -17.51 -17.59 45.00
CA PRO A 203 -17.52 -18.58 46.07
C PRO A 203 -16.17 -19.30 46.18
N ILE A 204 -15.58 -19.29 47.38
CA ILE A 204 -14.41 -20.11 47.72
C ILE A 204 -14.91 -21.53 47.96
N THR A 205 -15.02 -22.34 46.92
CA THR A 205 -15.20 -23.79 47.10
C THR A 205 -13.86 -24.41 47.48
N VAL A 206 -13.58 -24.51 48.79
CA VAL A 206 -12.60 -25.46 49.34
C VAL A 206 -13.24 -26.86 49.28
N LEU A 207 -13.49 -27.35 48.07
CA LEU A 207 -13.78 -28.75 47.85
C LEU A 207 -12.61 -29.29 47.03
N SER A 208 -11.90 -30.23 47.64
CA SER A 208 -11.02 -31.14 46.93
C SER A 208 -11.75 -31.64 45.67
N GLN A 209 -11.24 -31.26 44.49
CA GLN A 209 -11.58 -31.79 43.16
C GLN A 209 -12.71 -31.15 42.32
N SER A 210 -13.06 -29.86 42.44
CA SER A 210 -13.82 -29.21 41.34
C SER A 210 -13.33 -27.81 41.03
N SER A 211 -12.62 -27.66 39.90
CA SER A 211 -12.23 -26.37 39.33
C SER A 211 -13.48 -25.54 38.99
N THR A 212 -13.67 -24.43 39.70
CA THR A 212 -14.64 -23.38 39.34
C THR A 212 -14.04 -22.54 38.21
N TRP A 213 -14.84 -22.23 37.18
CA TRP A 213 -14.39 -21.42 36.03
C TRP A 213 -15.29 -20.18 35.90
N VAL A 214 -14.70 -19.07 35.44
CA VAL A 214 -15.43 -17.83 35.12
C VAL A 214 -15.49 -17.69 33.60
N VAL A 215 -16.69 -17.55 33.03
CA VAL A 215 -16.86 -17.25 31.60
C VAL A 215 -17.34 -15.81 31.47
N CYS A 216 -16.47 -14.95 30.91
CA CYS A 216 -16.85 -13.60 30.51
C CYS A 216 -17.44 -13.64 29.10
N ARG A 217 -18.71 -13.25 28.95
CA ARG A 217 -19.34 -13.08 27.63
C ARG A 217 -19.51 -11.59 27.38
N THR A 218 -18.91 -11.09 26.31
CA THR A 218 -19.17 -9.73 25.82
C THR A 218 -20.41 -9.77 24.93
N THR A 219 -21.46 -9.02 25.25
CA THR A 219 -22.58 -8.82 24.34
C THR A 219 -22.16 -7.83 23.25
N PRO A 220 -22.53 -8.04 21.97
CA PRO A 220 -22.26 -7.06 20.93
C PRO A 220 -23.06 -5.77 21.23
N ALA A 221 -22.33 -4.66 21.27
CA ALA A 221 -22.78 -3.28 21.07
C ALA A 221 -24.09 -2.83 21.77
N GLU A 222 -23.95 -2.06 22.86
CA GLU A 222 -24.57 -0.72 23.06
C GLU A 222 -24.42 -0.22 24.51
N SER A 223 -24.14 -1.08 25.49
CA SER A 223 -24.20 -0.69 26.92
C SER A 223 -22.86 -0.58 27.65
N GLY A 224 -21.72 -0.91 27.03
CA GLY A 224 -20.42 -0.90 27.73
C GLY A 224 -20.33 -1.85 28.93
N GLN A 225 -21.31 -2.74 29.11
CA GLN A 225 -21.38 -3.70 30.20
C GLN A 225 -21.15 -5.12 29.66
N ALA A 226 -20.17 -5.82 30.22
CA ALA A 226 -20.00 -7.26 30.02
C ALA A 226 -20.61 -7.99 31.22
N THR A 227 -21.51 -8.93 30.98
CA THR A 227 -22.16 -9.71 32.04
C THR A 227 -21.33 -10.97 32.32
N VAL A 228 -20.92 -11.16 33.58
CA VAL A 228 -20.16 -12.32 34.03
C VAL A 228 -21.11 -13.38 34.57
N PHE A 229 -21.03 -14.61 34.06
CA PHE A 229 -21.78 -15.76 34.58
C PHE A 229 -20.86 -16.63 35.44
N VAL A 230 -21.26 -16.92 36.68
CA VAL A 230 -20.58 -17.85 37.59
C VAL A 230 -21.46 -19.08 37.76
N GLY A 231 -20.98 -20.25 37.35
CA GLY A 231 -21.72 -21.52 37.43
C GLY A 231 -20.87 -22.67 37.97
N SER A 232 -21.52 -23.66 38.57
CA SER A 232 -20.88 -24.81 39.27
C SER A 232 -21.03 -26.16 38.56
N SER A 233 -21.48 -26.21 37.30
CA SER A 233 -21.41 -27.44 36.50
C SER A 233 -20.95 -27.17 35.07
N ALA A 234 -19.84 -27.78 34.67
CA ALA A 234 -19.43 -27.82 33.28
C ALA A 234 -20.38 -28.74 32.50
N THR A 235 -21.23 -28.16 31.68
CA THR A 235 -21.56 -28.79 30.40
C THR A 235 -21.05 -27.83 29.35
N MET A 236 -19.94 -28.19 28.69
CA MET A 236 -19.55 -27.55 27.45
C MET A 236 -20.70 -27.70 26.46
N MET A 237 -21.57 -26.70 26.32
CA MET A 237 -22.23 -26.50 25.05
C MET A 237 -21.21 -25.83 24.14
N ALA A 238 -20.50 -26.67 23.38
CA ALA A 238 -20.01 -26.24 22.09
C ALA A 238 -21.23 -25.80 21.27
N SER A 239 -21.42 -24.49 21.15
CA SER A 239 -22.15 -23.89 20.03
C SER A 239 -21.13 -22.95 19.36
N SER A 240 -20.36 -23.37 18.36
CA SER A 240 -20.82 -23.67 16.99
C SER A 240 -22.02 -22.83 16.58
N SER A 241 -21.83 -21.50 16.47
CA SER A 241 -22.43 -20.64 15.43
C SER A 241 -22.34 -19.17 15.86
N LEU A 242 -21.35 -18.46 15.33
CA LEU A 242 -21.47 -17.04 15.03
C LEU A 242 -21.07 -16.92 13.56
N PHE A 243 -22.09 -16.89 12.70
CA PHE A 243 -22.03 -16.15 11.45
C PHE A 243 -21.90 -14.66 11.76
#